data_AF-A0A955J1K0-F1
#
_entry.id   AF-A0A955J1K0-F1
#
_cell.length_a   1.000
_cell.length_b   1.000
_cell.length_c   1.000
_cell.angle_alpha   90.00
_cell.angle_beta   90.00
_cell.angle_gamma   90.00
#
_symmetry.space_group_name_H-M   'P 1'
#
loop_
_entity.id
_entity.type
_entity.pdbx_description
1 polymer ?
#
loop_
_entity_poly.entity_id
_entity_poly.type
_entity_poly.pdbx_seq_one_letter_code
_entity_poly.pdbx_strand_id
1 'polypeptide(L)'
;PGTGVDKLIEQYPTRTRDTGICESHAMDMCAGIAKTGLKPFFAVYSTFSQRALDQVFQEVSLQGLPVRVCMDRAGLVGGDGAVHHGFMDIAMFRTLPGAVLMAACDEPTLKASLCFMKDYNDGATFLRYPRDSVAEKPLQGDSECPPFRLGKANLVIAPDAKPDLVVLAYGMPVYHAAHAISSLTD
;
A
#
# COMPACT_ATOMS: atom_id res chain seq x y z
N PRO A 1 -0.64 -16.01 9.41
CA PRO A 1 -1.37 -14.72 9.46
C PRO A 1 -1.97 -14.40 8.09
N GLY A 2 -3.10 -13.69 8.02
CA GLY A 2 -3.74 -13.44 6.72
C GLY A 2 -2.92 -12.55 5.76
N THR A 3 -1.92 -11.82 6.26
CA THR A 3 -1.00 -10.97 5.50
C THR A 3 0.10 -11.72 4.73
N GLY A 4 0.17 -13.05 4.87
CA GLY A 4 1.18 -13.88 4.17
C GLY A 4 2.60 -13.81 4.73
N VAL A 5 2.80 -13.11 5.85
CA VAL A 5 4.12 -12.97 6.50
C VAL A 5 4.59 -14.22 7.24
N ASP A 6 3.74 -15.24 7.41
CA ASP A 6 4.13 -16.57 7.93
C ASP A 6 5.31 -17.15 7.17
N LYS A 7 5.32 -17.02 5.85
CA LYS A 7 6.43 -17.46 4.99
C LYS A 7 7.74 -16.73 5.32
N LEU A 8 7.65 -15.45 5.68
CA LEU A 8 8.82 -14.64 6.06
C LEU A 8 9.30 -14.95 7.48
N ILE A 9 8.41 -15.37 8.39
CA ILE A 9 8.80 -15.83 9.72
C ILE A 9 9.67 -17.08 9.60
N GLU A 10 9.25 -18.04 8.77
CA GLU A 10 10.01 -19.26 8.51
C GLU A 10 11.35 -18.98 7.82
N GLN A 11 11.34 -18.15 6.76
CA GLN A 11 12.54 -17.89 5.96
C GLN A 11 13.54 -16.93 6.63
N TYR A 12 13.06 -15.95 7.40
CA TYR A 12 13.88 -14.89 8.00
C TYR A 12 13.53 -14.65 9.49
N PRO A 13 13.66 -15.66 10.36
CA PRO A 13 13.19 -15.60 11.76
C PRO A 13 13.86 -14.51 12.60
N THR A 14 15.07 -14.09 12.25
CA THR A 14 15.78 -13.01 12.96
C THR A 14 15.36 -11.61 12.51
N ARG A 15 14.66 -11.49 11.38
CA ARG A 15 14.23 -10.22 10.76
C ARG A 15 12.71 -10.04 10.73
N THR A 16 11.96 -11.05 11.15
CA THR A 16 10.50 -11.02 11.20
C THR A 16 10.04 -11.14 12.64
N ARG A 17 9.13 -10.26 13.08
CA ARG A 17 8.62 -10.22 14.45
C ARG A 17 7.09 -10.25 14.41
N ASP A 18 6.52 -11.23 15.11
CA ASP A 18 5.09 -11.25 15.41
C ASP A 18 4.89 -10.63 16.80
N THR A 19 4.15 -9.53 16.85
CA THR A 19 3.85 -8.80 18.09
C THR A 19 2.51 -9.20 18.70
N GLY A 20 1.81 -10.17 18.13
CA GLY A 20 0.43 -10.46 18.47
C GLY A 20 -0.53 -9.33 18.06
N ILE A 21 -1.68 -9.25 18.73
CA ILE A 21 -2.77 -8.29 18.45
C ILE A 21 -2.45 -6.92 19.07
N CYS A 22 -1.28 -6.36 18.74
CA CYS A 22 -0.69 -5.19 19.38
C CYS A 22 -0.16 -4.18 18.34
N GLU A 23 -1.02 -3.69 17.45
CA GLU A 23 -0.64 -2.84 16.30
C GLU A 23 0.04 -1.53 16.74
N SER A 24 -0.39 -0.93 17.84
CA SER A 24 0.26 0.25 18.44
C SER A 24 1.72 -0.07 18.80
N HIS A 25 1.95 -1.16 19.54
CA HIS A 25 3.29 -1.61 19.90
C HIS A 25 4.13 -1.97 18.67
N ALA A 26 3.53 -2.62 17.67
CA ALA A 26 4.21 -2.97 16.42
C ALA A 26 4.70 -1.72 15.68
N MET A 27 3.89 -0.66 15.64
CA MET A 27 4.27 0.63 15.06
C MET A 27 5.42 1.28 15.82
N ASP A 28 5.34 1.35 17.15
CA ASP A 28 6.41 1.94 17.98
C ASP A 28 7.71 1.16 17.88
N MET A 29 7.62 -0.18 17.83
CA MET A 29 8.78 -1.04 17.56
C MET A 29 9.38 -0.72 16.20
N CYS A 30 8.56 -0.53 15.15
CA CYS A 30 9.05 -0.10 13.84
C CYS A 30 9.69 1.28 13.89
N ALA A 31 9.11 2.25 14.60
CA ALA A 31 9.71 3.58 14.78
C ALA A 31 11.09 3.46 15.45
N GLY A 32 11.21 2.68 16.52
CA GLY A 32 12.48 2.39 17.19
C GLY A 32 13.50 1.73 16.25
N ILE A 33 13.10 0.72 15.48
CA ILE A 33 13.95 0.07 14.48
C ILE A 33 14.42 1.07 13.42
N ALA A 34 13.53 1.94 12.92
CA ALA A 34 13.89 2.97 11.93
C ALA A 34 14.95 3.94 12.46
N LYS A 35 14.88 4.33 13.74
CA LYS A 35 15.90 5.17 14.40
C LYS A 35 17.30 4.55 14.42
N THR A 36 17.40 3.22 14.33
CA THR A 36 18.70 2.52 14.26
C THR A 36 19.31 2.47 12.86
N GLY A 37 18.63 3.03 11.84
CA GLY A 37 19.06 2.97 10.44
C GLY A 37 18.60 1.71 9.70
N LEU A 38 17.87 0.81 10.37
CA LEU A 38 17.22 -0.33 9.72
C LEU A 38 15.96 0.11 8.98
N LYS A 39 15.48 -0.75 8.07
CA LYS A 39 14.35 -0.47 7.17
C LYS A 39 13.13 -1.34 7.54
N PRO A 40 12.33 -0.96 8.55
CA PRO A 40 11.21 -1.78 9.01
C PRO A 40 10.05 -1.75 8.00
N PHE A 41 9.47 -2.93 7.76
CA PHE A 41 8.20 -3.10 7.06
C PHE A 41 7.16 -3.60 8.06
N PHE A 42 6.04 -2.89 8.16
CA PHE A 42 4.91 -3.25 9.00
C PHE A 42 3.75 -3.74 8.14
N ALA A 43 3.53 -5.06 8.13
CA ALA A 43 2.41 -5.68 7.42
C ALA A 43 1.20 -5.77 8.35
N VAL A 44 0.10 -5.13 7.97
CA VAL A 44 -1.11 -4.99 8.78
C VAL A 44 -2.33 -4.92 7.88
N TYR A 45 -3.52 -5.22 8.39
CA TYR A 45 -4.73 -4.88 7.63
C TYR A 45 -4.99 -3.38 7.72
N SER A 46 -5.50 -2.76 6.66
CA SER A 46 -5.91 -1.35 6.64
C SER A 46 -6.90 -1.01 7.77
N THR A 47 -7.83 -1.92 8.11
CA THR A 47 -8.73 -1.70 9.25
C THR A 47 -7.98 -1.68 10.59
N PHE A 48 -6.98 -2.55 10.78
CA PHE A 48 -6.27 -2.65 12.05
C PHE A 48 -5.19 -1.58 12.23
N SER A 49 -4.69 -0.97 11.14
CA SER A 49 -3.80 0.19 11.26
C SER A 49 -4.46 1.40 11.95
N GLN A 50 -5.79 1.41 12.07
CA GLN A 50 -6.54 2.38 12.90
C GLN A 50 -6.09 2.36 14.36
N ARG A 51 -5.72 1.19 14.89
CA ARG A 51 -5.24 1.06 16.28
C ARG A 51 -3.84 1.64 16.50
N ALA A 52 -3.12 1.98 15.44
CA ALA A 52 -1.79 2.58 15.49
C ALA A 52 -1.76 4.05 15.07
N LEU A 53 -2.92 4.72 14.89
CA LEU A 53 -2.96 6.06 14.31
C LEU A 53 -2.13 7.09 15.10
N ASP A 54 -2.24 7.07 16.44
CA ASP A 54 -1.46 7.97 17.29
C ASP A 54 0.04 7.69 17.20
N GLN A 55 0.44 6.41 17.20
CA GLN A 55 1.84 6.00 17.04
C GLN A 55 2.40 6.41 15.68
N VAL A 56 1.62 6.27 14.61
CA VAL A 56 2.02 6.73 13.28
C VAL A 56 2.23 8.25 13.29
N PHE A 57 1.37 9.02 13.93
CA PHE A 57 1.51 10.46 13.98
C PHE A 57 2.71 10.89 14.85
N GLN A 58 2.71 10.49 16.12
CA GLN A 58 3.67 10.94 17.14
C GLN A 58 5.07 10.39 16.90
N GLU A 59 5.18 9.08 16.67
CA GLU A 59 6.49 8.40 16.66
C GLU A 59 7.10 8.33 15.27
N VAL A 60 6.29 8.36 14.20
CA VAL A 60 6.77 8.20 12.83
C VAL A 60 6.72 9.50 12.04
N SER A 61 5.53 10.06 11.83
CA SER A 61 5.32 11.19 10.92
C SER A 61 5.99 12.47 11.40
N LEU A 62 5.80 12.85 12.68
CA LEU A 62 6.43 14.05 13.25
C LEU A 62 7.96 13.97 13.28
N GLN A 63 8.51 12.75 13.30
CA GLN A 63 9.95 12.50 13.33
C GLN A 63 10.55 12.26 11.94
N GLY A 64 9.72 12.26 10.88
CA GLY A 64 10.18 11.98 9.51
C GLY A 64 10.76 10.58 9.33
N LEU A 65 10.36 9.60 10.15
CA LEU A 65 10.98 8.27 10.14
C LEU A 65 10.54 7.43 8.93
N PRO A 66 11.46 6.68 8.31
CA PRO A 66 11.15 5.87 7.15
C PRO A 66 10.56 4.51 7.54
N VAL A 67 9.35 4.51 8.09
CA VAL A 67 8.56 3.28 8.33
C VAL A 67 7.72 2.96 7.10
N ARG A 68 7.68 1.67 6.72
CA ARG A 68 7.05 1.17 5.49
C ARG A 68 5.83 0.34 5.87
N VAL A 69 4.64 0.90 5.74
CA VAL A 69 3.39 0.26 6.16
C VAL A 69 2.74 -0.41 4.94
N CYS A 70 2.64 -1.73 4.98
CA CYS A 70 1.97 -2.55 3.97
C CYS A 70 0.56 -2.90 4.48
N MET A 71 -0.45 -2.24 3.92
CA MET A 71 -1.84 -2.30 4.33
C MET A 71 -2.64 -3.23 3.43
N ASP A 72 -2.77 -4.46 3.89
CA ASP A 72 -3.61 -5.49 3.29
C ASP A 72 -5.09 -5.25 3.59
N ARG A 73 -6.01 -5.95 2.91
CA ARG A 73 -7.47 -5.85 3.15
C ARG A 73 -7.98 -4.41 3.03
N ALA A 74 -7.36 -3.60 2.19
CA ALA A 74 -7.77 -2.21 1.99
C ALA A 74 -9.06 -2.12 1.17
N GLY A 75 -9.99 -1.28 1.59
CA GLY A 75 -11.32 -1.15 1.00
C GLY A 75 -12.34 -2.10 1.61
N LEU A 76 -13.31 -2.52 0.80
CA LEU A 76 -14.34 -3.47 1.21
C LEU A 76 -13.78 -4.89 1.21
N VAL A 77 -14.06 -5.65 2.28
CA VAL A 77 -13.52 -7.01 2.49
C VAL A 77 -14.58 -8.11 2.40
N GLY A 78 -15.82 -7.75 2.03
CA GLY A 78 -16.93 -8.68 1.88
C GLY A 78 -17.51 -9.16 3.22
N GLY A 79 -17.65 -10.47 3.38
CA GLY A 79 -18.43 -11.12 4.45
C GLY A 79 -17.96 -10.85 5.89
N ASP A 80 -16.74 -10.36 6.09
CA ASP A 80 -16.22 -10.02 7.43
C ASP A 80 -16.90 -8.77 8.03
N GLY A 81 -17.66 -8.04 7.21
CA GLY A 81 -18.57 -6.97 7.64
C GLY A 81 -17.90 -5.63 7.96
N ALA A 82 -18.73 -4.71 8.45
CA ALA A 82 -18.39 -3.29 8.60
C ALA A 82 -17.16 -3.04 9.50
N VAL A 83 -16.94 -3.87 10.51
CA VAL A 83 -15.80 -3.73 11.44
C VAL A 83 -14.45 -4.10 10.82
N HIS A 84 -14.45 -4.76 9.65
CA HIS A 84 -13.23 -5.17 8.95
C HIS A 84 -12.93 -4.39 7.68
N HIS A 85 -13.84 -3.51 7.22
CA HIS A 85 -13.60 -2.75 6.00
C HIS A 85 -12.50 -1.69 6.24
N GLY A 86 -11.41 -1.80 5.49
CA GLY A 86 -10.28 -0.87 5.51
C GLY A 86 -10.49 0.32 4.58
N PHE A 87 -11.58 1.06 4.70
CA PHE A 87 -11.88 2.19 3.78
C PHE A 87 -11.34 3.55 4.26
N MET A 88 -10.88 3.64 5.52
CA MET A 88 -10.47 4.91 6.14
C MET A 88 -8.99 5.24 6.01
N ASP A 89 -8.13 4.31 5.55
CA ASP A 89 -6.67 4.49 5.55
C ASP A 89 -6.21 5.73 4.76
N ILE A 90 -6.81 6.00 3.59
CA ILE A 90 -6.47 7.19 2.79
C ILE A 90 -6.81 8.45 3.57
N ALA A 91 -7.99 8.50 4.18
CA ALA A 91 -8.45 9.68 4.91
C ALA A 91 -7.57 9.93 6.15
N MET A 92 -7.17 8.87 6.85
CA MET A 92 -6.34 8.95 8.04
C MET A 92 -4.90 9.36 7.73
N PHE A 93 -4.25 8.69 6.78
CA PHE A 93 -2.81 8.85 6.60
C PHE A 93 -2.46 10.01 5.66
N ARG A 94 -3.38 10.45 4.78
CA ARG A 94 -3.15 11.61 3.91
C ARG A 94 -3.02 12.93 4.68
N THR A 95 -3.59 13.01 5.88
CA THR A 95 -3.50 14.22 6.72
C THR A 95 -2.16 14.34 7.44
N LEU A 96 -1.34 13.30 7.44
CA LEU A 96 -0.08 13.26 8.17
C LEU A 96 1.05 13.95 7.37
N PRO A 97 1.84 14.83 8.01
CA PRO A 97 2.99 15.46 7.36
C PRO A 97 3.98 14.44 6.78
N GLY A 98 4.43 14.67 5.55
CA GLY A 98 5.45 13.84 4.90
C GLY A 98 5.01 12.42 4.53
N ALA A 99 3.74 12.05 4.74
CA ALA A 99 3.23 10.73 4.41
C ALA A 99 3.15 10.51 2.89
N VAL A 100 3.72 9.42 2.42
CA VAL A 100 3.63 8.99 1.02
C VAL A 100 2.65 7.83 0.91
N LEU A 101 1.55 8.06 0.21
CA LEU A 101 0.51 7.05 -0.01
C LEU A 101 0.64 6.45 -1.41
N MET A 102 0.52 5.14 -1.48
CA MET A 102 0.61 4.33 -2.69
C MET A 102 -0.50 3.29 -2.71
N ALA A 103 -0.99 2.93 -3.90
CA ALA A 103 -1.93 1.85 -4.06
C ALA A 103 -1.52 0.97 -5.24
N ALA A 104 -1.28 -0.31 -4.96
CA ALA A 104 -1.05 -1.30 -5.99
C ALA A 104 -2.38 -1.68 -6.65
N CYS A 105 -2.39 -1.84 -7.97
CA CYS A 105 -3.54 -2.36 -8.70
C CYS A 105 -3.33 -3.82 -9.11
N ASP A 106 -2.09 -4.31 -9.19
CA ASP A 106 -1.73 -5.67 -9.58
C ASP A 106 -0.35 -6.08 -9.03
N GLU A 107 0.10 -7.29 -9.35
CA GLU A 107 1.39 -7.80 -8.86
C GLU A 107 2.59 -6.97 -9.34
N PRO A 108 2.72 -6.57 -10.62
CA PRO A 108 3.84 -5.72 -11.03
C PRO A 108 3.89 -4.37 -10.28
N THR A 109 2.74 -3.71 -10.11
CA THR A 109 2.67 -2.45 -9.35
C THR A 109 2.92 -2.64 -7.86
N LEU A 110 2.54 -3.78 -7.28
CA LEU A 110 2.88 -4.14 -5.91
C LEU A 110 4.39 -4.30 -5.73
N LYS A 111 5.05 -5.05 -6.62
CA LYS A 111 6.52 -5.21 -6.62
C LYS A 111 7.23 -3.88 -6.77
N ALA A 112 6.82 -3.06 -7.73
CA ALA A 112 7.39 -1.73 -7.95
C ALA A 112 7.19 -0.82 -6.73
N SER A 113 6.03 -0.92 -6.06
CA SER A 113 5.75 -0.16 -4.84
C SER A 113 6.66 -0.58 -3.68
N LEU A 114 6.84 -1.87 -3.45
CA LEU A 114 7.76 -2.38 -2.42
C LEU A 114 9.21 -1.97 -2.69
N CYS A 115 9.64 -1.98 -3.96
CA CYS A 115 10.95 -1.48 -4.38
C CYS A 115 11.12 0.01 -4.07
N PHE A 116 10.13 0.84 -4.39
CA PHE A 116 10.14 2.27 -4.06
C PHE A 116 10.20 2.48 -2.54
N MET A 117 9.33 1.79 -1.77
CA MET A 117 9.30 1.90 -0.31
C MET A 117 10.67 1.56 0.29
N LYS A 118 11.29 0.47 -0.15
CA LYS A 118 12.62 0.01 0.31
C LYS A 118 13.68 1.11 0.22
N ASP A 119 13.63 1.96 -0.81
CA ASP A 119 14.65 2.97 -1.07
C ASP A 119 14.24 4.40 -0.67
N TYR A 120 12.97 4.64 -0.38
CA TYR A 120 12.48 5.89 0.17
C TYR A 120 12.81 6.02 1.67
N ASN A 121 13.54 7.08 2.04
CA ASN A 121 13.97 7.32 3.43
C ASN A 121 13.52 8.68 4.01
N ASP A 122 12.78 9.49 3.25
CA ASP A 122 12.43 10.86 3.64
C ASP A 122 11.08 10.95 4.40
N GLY A 123 10.55 9.82 4.86
CA GLY A 123 9.32 9.74 5.63
C GLY A 123 8.60 8.40 5.52
N ALA A 124 7.43 8.31 6.15
CA ALA A 124 6.61 7.11 6.14
C ALA A 124 5.97 6.85 4.78
N THR A 125 5.92 5.57 4.40
CA THR A 125 5.24 5.10 3.18
C THR A 125 4.10 4.17 3.55
N PHE A 126 2.96 4.33 2.88
CA PHE A 126 1.74 3.56 3.12
C PHE A 126 1.29 2.96 1.79
N LEU A 127 1.46 1.65 1.64
CA LEU A 127 1.05 0.92 0.45
C LEU A 127 -0.22 0.13 0.76
N ARG A 128 -1.31 0.43 0.05
CA ARG A 128 -2.58 -0.29 0.18
C ARG A 128 -2.80 -1.31 -0.95
N TYR A 129 -3.40 -2.44 -0.59
CA TYR A 129 -3.90 -3.45 -1.53
C TYR A 129 -5.09 -4.21 -0.91
N PRO A 130 -6.08 -4.63 -1.71
CA PRO A 130 -7.31 -5.22 -1.19
C PRO A 130 -7.17 -6.72 -0.89
N ARG A 131 -8.21 -7.25 -0.24
CA ARG A 131 -8.47 -8.69 -0.21
C ARG A 131 -9.07 -9.07 -1.56
N ASP A 132 -8.24 -9.53 -2.47
CA ASP A 132 -8.69 -9.99 -3.78
C ASP A 132 -7.69 -10.97 -4.40
N SER A 133 -8.10 -11.63 -5.48
CA SER A 133 -7.20 -12.38 -6.34
C SER A 133 -6.45 -11.42 -7.26
N VAL A 134 -5.17 -11.70 -7.50
CA VAL A 134 -4.41 -10.98 -8.52
C VAL A 134 -4.98 -11.32 -9.90
N ALA A 135 -5.13 -10.32 -10.75
CA ALA A 135 -5.56 -10.53 -12.13
C ALA A 135 -4.59 -11.47 -12.87
N GLU A 136 -5.12 -12.41 -13.66
CA GLU A 136 -4.29 -13.35 -14.43
C GLU A 136 -3.35 -12.65 -15.43
N LYS A 137 -3.80 -11.51 -15.96
CA LYS A 137 -3.03 -10.66 -16.88
C LYS A 137 -2.95 -9.25 -16.30
N PRO A 138 -1.74 -8.75 -16.01
CA PRO A 138 -1.55 -7.35 -15.65
C PRO A 138 -2.05 -6.40 -16.75
N LEU A 139 -2.47 -5.19 -16.37
CA LEU A 139 -2.99 -4.20 -17.34
C LEU A 139 -1.95 -3.77 -18.39
N GLN A 140 -0.67 -3.80 -18.02
CA GLN A 140 0.45 -3.50 -18.93
C GLN A 140 1.02 -4.76 -19.63
N GLY A 141 0.31 -5.89 -19.56
CA GLY A 141 0.75 -7.17 -20.10
C GLY A 141 2.00 -7.70 -19.42
N ASP A 142 2.89 -8.31 -20.22
CA ASP A 142 4.17 -8.88 -19.75
C ASP A 142 5.28 -7.83 -19.55
N SER A 143 4.99 -6.55 -19.80
CA SER A 143 5.98 -5.48 -19.64
C SER A 143 6.27 -5.26 -18.15
N GLU A 144 7.54 -5.01 -17.81
CA GLU A 144 7.89 -4.62 -16.45
C GLU A 144 7.21 -3.29 -16.08
N CYS A 145 6.63 -3.25 -14.87
CA CYS A 145 6.10 -2.01 -14.32
C CYS A 145 7.26 -1.02 -14.08
N PRO A 146 7.18 0.21 -14.62
CA PRO A 146 8.25 1.17 -14.44
C PRO A 146 8.42 1.54 -12.94
N PRO A 147 9.65 1.87 -12.49
CA PRO A 147 9.88 2.30 -11.12
C PRO A 147 9.00 3.49 -10.74
N PHE A 148 8.35 3.40 -9.58
CA PHE A 148 7.52 4.49 -9.08
C PHE A 148 8.38 5.71 -8.74
N ARG A 149 7.86 6.89 -9.05
CA ARG A 149 8.48 8.17 -8.72
C ARG A 149 7.51 9.00 -7.89
N LEU A 150 8.00 9.65 -6.85
CA LEU A 150 7.16 10.46 -5.96
C LEU A 150 6.37 11.50 -6.77
N GLY A 151 5.05 11.57 -6.52
CA GLY A 151 4.16 12.53 -7.17
C GLY A 151 3.92 12.29 -8.67
N LYS A 152 4.27 11.10 -9.21
CA LYS A 152 4.02 10.74 -10.60
C LYS A 152 3.02 9.60 -10.70
N ALA A 153 1.96 9.83 -11.46
CA ALA A 153 1.02 8.78 -11.87
C ALA A 153 1.55 8.04 -13.10
N ASN A 154 1.12 6.79 -13.28
CA ASN A 154 1.42 6.00 -14.46
C ASN A 154 0.25 6.07 -15.45
N LEU A 155 0.56 6.25 -16.74
CA LEU A 155 -0.42 6.10 -17.81
C LEU A 155 -0.63 4.59 -18.06
N VAL A 156 -1.86 4.14 -17.88
CA VAL A 156 -2.23 2.72 -18.03
C VAL A 156 -2.73 2.42 -19.44
N ILE A 157 -3.63 3.27 -19.94
CA ILE A 157 -4.18 3.19 -21.30
C ILE A 157 -3.75 4.46 -22.03
N ALA A 158 -2.96 4.30 -23.09
CA ALA A 158 -2.58 5.42 -23.95
C ALA A 158 -3.73 5.73 -24.93
N PRO A 159 -4.10 7.01 -25.10
CA PRO A 159 -5.12 7.37 -26.08
C PRO A 159 -4.49 7.48 -27.49
N ASP A 160 -5.24 7.07 -28.53
CA ASP A 160 -4.78 7.18 -29.92
C ASP A 160 -4.80 8.63 -30.45
N ALA A 161 -5.66 9.46 -29.87
CA ALA A 161 -5.81 10.88 -30.18
C ALA A 161 -5.94 11.70 -28.89
N LYS A 162 -6.06 13.03 -29.00
CA LYS A 162 -6.30 13.88 -27.82
C LYS A 162 -7.62 13.47 -27.15
N PRO A 163 -7.61 13.04 -25.87
CA PRO A 163 -8.83 12.59 -25.21
C PRO A 163 -9.70 13.77 -24.75
N ASP A 164 -11.03 13.60 -24.83
CA ASP A 164 -12.00 14.53 -24.25
C ASP A 164 -12.20 14.30 -22.73
N LEU A 165 -11.89 13.10 -22.25
CA LEU A 165 -12.03 12.68 -20.85
C LEU A 165 -10.76 11.98 -20.36
N VAL A 166 -10.36 12.25 -19.12
CA VAL A 166 -9.31 11.52 -18.42
C VAL A 166 -9.89 10.92 -17.13
N VAL A 167 -9.70 9.62 -16.94
CA VAL A 167 -10.09 8.93 -15.71
C VAL A 167 -8.87 8.73 -14.82
N LEU A 168 -8.95 9.23 -13.59
CA LEU A 168 -7.95 9.01 -12.56
C LEU A 168 -8.49 7.96 -11.58
N ALA A 169 -7.78 6.85 -11.47
CA ALA A 169 -8.12 5.74 -10.56
C ALA A 169 -6.92 5.39 -9.66
N TYR A 170 -7.21 4.80 -8.50
CA TYR A 170 -6.23 4.57 -7.44
C TYR A 170 -6.39 3.17 -6.83
N GLY A 171 -5.39 2.30 -7.03
CA GLY A 171 -5.43 0.89 -6.60
C GLY A 171 -6.31 0.02 -7.51
N MET A 172 -6.97 -1.00 -6.95
CA MET A 172 -7.85 -1.91 -7.72
C MET A 172 -8.92 -1.24 -8.61
N PRO A 173 -9.54 -0.10 -8.24
CA PRO A 173 -10.44 0.62 -9.13
C PRO A 173 -9.86 0.96 -10.52
N VAL A 174 -8.53 0.91 -10.71
CA VAL A 174 -7.89 1.04 -12.03
C VAL A 174 -8.39 -0.02 -13.02
N TYR A 175 -8.63 -1.26 -12.59
CA TYR A 175 -9.20 -2.31 -13.46
C TYR A 175 -10.65 -2.00 -13.86
N HIS A 176 -11.46 -1.49 -12.92
CA HIS A 176 -12.83 -1.06 -13.22
C HIS A 176 -12.85 0.12 -14.18
N ALA A 177 -11.95 1.09 -14.00
CA ALA A 177 -11.78 2.22 -14.90
C ALA A 177 -11.35 1.75 -16.30
N ALA A 178 -10.40 0.81 -16.40
CA ALA A 178 -9.95 0.26 -17.68
C ALA A 178 -11.09 -0.41 -18.45
N HIS A 179 -11.90 -1.25 -17.78
CA HIS A 179 -13.07 -1.89 -18.39
C HIS A 179 -14.15 -0.87 -18.78
N ALA A 180 -14.41 0.14 -17.94
CA ALA A 180 -15.36 1.19 -18.30
C ALA A 180 -14.91 1.96 -19.55
N ILE A 181 -13.61 2.28 -19.66
CA ILE A 181 -13.06 2.96 -20.84
C ILE A 181 -13.22 2.11 -22.10
N SER A 182 -12.95 0.79 -22.05
CA SER A 182 -13.11 -0.07 -23.23
C SER A 182 -14.57 -0.11 -23.73
N SER A 183 -15.54 -0.01 -22.82
CA SER A 183 -16.96 0.03 -23.19
C SER A 183 -17.42 1.36 -23.80
N LEU A 184 -16.59 2.41 -23.75
CA LEU A 184 -16.87 3.72 -24.35
C LEU A 184 -16.23 3.87 -25.74
N THR A 185 -15.33 2.95 -26.12
CA THR A 185 -14.63 2.93 -27.41
C THR A 185 -15.25 1.95 -28.41
N ASP A 186 -16.18 1.10 -27.95
CA ASP A 186 -17.03 0.23 -28.79
C ASP A 186 -18.28 1.00 -29.30
#